data_AF-A0A6A4GAM1-F1
#
_entry.id   AF-A0A6A4GAM1-F1
#
_cell.length_a   1.000
_cell.length_b   1.000
_cell.length_c   1.000
_cell.angle_alpha   90.00
_cell.angle_beta   90.00
_cell.angle_gamma   90.00
#
_symmetry.space_group_name_H-M   'P 1'
#
loop_
_entity.id
_entity.type
_entity.pdbx_description
1 polymer ?
#
loop_
_entity_poly.entity_id
_entity_poly.type
_entity_poly.pdbx_seq_one_letter_code
_entity_poly.pdbx_strand_id
1 'polypeptide(L)' 'MLFPLPPGPPKFPIIGNFFDMPTEKEWLTFAQWGEKYGKLSSVTGKRASAFILLGSF' A
#
# COMPACT_ATOMS: atom_id res chain seq x y z
N MET A 1 10.15 4.82 -20.49
CA MET A 1 8.87 4.10 -20.30
C MET A 1 8.46 4.29 -18.85
N LEU A 2 7.28 4.87 -18.58
CA LEU A 2 6.77 4.96 -17.21
C LEU A 2 6.23 3.58 -16.83
N PHE A 3 6.89 2.88 -15.92
CA PHE A 3 6.36 1.63 -15.39
C PHE A 3 5.14 1.95 -14.51
N PRO A 4 4.00 1.26 -14.70
CA PRO A 4 2.87 1.41 -13.81
C PRO A 4 3.29 1.00 -12.41
N LEU A 5 2.82 1.75 -11.40
CA LEU A 5 3.04 1.38 -10.01
C LEU A 5 2.42 0.00 -9.74
N PRO A 6 3.00 -0.77 -8.81
CA PRO A 6 2.37 -1.99 -8.32
C PRO A 6 0.93 -1.72 -7.87
N PRO A 7 0.02 -2.69 -8.00
CA PRO A 7 -1.37 -2.55 -7.53
C PRO A 7 -1.40 -2.25 -6.03
N GLY A 8 -2.52 -1.76 -5.52
CA GLY A 8 -2.63 -1.42 -4.10
C GLY A 8 -4.01 -0.89 -3.74
N PRO A 9 -4.20 -0.49 -2.48
CA PRO A 9 -5.46 0.08 -2.03
C PRO A 9 -5.81 1.32 -2.86
N PRO A 10 -7.11 1.56 -3.12
CA PRO A 10 -7.55 2.69 -3.93
C PRO A 10 -7.11 4.01 -3.32
N LYS A 11 -6.52 4.88 -4.14
CA LYS A 11 -6.00 6.18 -3.72
C LYS A 11 -7.05 7.26 -3.94
N PHE A 12 -7.27 8.13 -2.96
CA PHE A 12 -8.03 9.36 -3.18
C PHE A 12 -7.17 10.41 -3.91
N PRO A 13 -7.75 11.22 -4.81
CA PRO A 13 -6.99 12.12 -5.69
C PRO A 13 -6.06 13.12 -4.99
N ILE A 14 -6.40 13.57 -3.77
CA ILE A 14 -5.65 14.62 -3.04
C ILE A 14 -4.91 14.06 -1.82
N ILE A 15 -5.46 13.04 -1.15
CA ILE A 15 -4.95 12.53 0.12
C ILE A 15 -4.31 11.14 0.01
N GLY A 16 -4.36 10.49 -1.15
CA GLY A 16 -3.79 9.16 -1.37
C GLY A 16 -4.50 8.08 -0.55
N ASN A 17 -3.73 7.17 0.05
CA ASN A 17 -4.20 6.07 0.90
C ASN A 17 -4.28 6.43 2.38
N PHE A 18 -4.36 7.72 2.72
CA PHE A 18 -4.27 8.17 4.12
C PHE A 18 -5.29 7.48 5.04
N PHE A 19 -6.51 7.22 4.56
CA PHE A 19 -7.55 6.52 5.32
C PHE A 19 -7.38 4.99 5.34
N ASP A 20 -6.59 4.44 4.43
CA ASP A 20 -6.29 3.01 4.39
C ASP A 20 -5.06 2.65 5.22
N MET A 21 -4.31 3.65 5.71
CA MET A 21 -3.12 3.40 6.52
C MET A 21 -3.53 2.82 7.88
N PRO A 22 -3.08 1.59 8.22
CA PRO A 22 -3.40 1.02 9.52
C PRO A 22 -2.75 1.84 10.63
N THR A 23 -3.50 2.09 11.70
CA THR A 23 -2.99 2.73 12.92
C THR A 23 -2.76 1.73 14.05
N GLU A 24 -3.29 0.50 13.89
CA GLU A 24 -3.18 -0.59 14.85
C GLU A 24 -3.02 -1.91 14.09
N LYS A 25 -2.23 -2.84 14.67
CA LYS A 25 -2.01 -4.20 14.13
C LYS A 25 -1.67 -4.20 12.63
N GLU A 26 -0.71 -3.34 12.26
CA GLU A 26 -0.35 -3.03 10.87
C GLU A 26 -0.03 -4.29 10.06
N TRP A 27 0.61 -5.29 10.69
CA TRP A 27 0.94 -6.59 10.08
C TRP A 27 -0.28 -7.36 9.57
N LEU A 28 -1.44 -7.26 10.23
CA LEU A 28 -2.67 -7.91 9.76
C LEU A 28 -3.18 -7.26 8.48
N THR A 29 -3.15 -5.93 8.43
CA THR A 29 -3.57 -5.16 7.26
C THR A 29 -2.62 -5.40 6.09
N PHE A 30 -1.31 -5.45 6.35
CA PHE A 30 -0.31 -5.74 5.33
C PHE A 30 -0.38 -7.20 4.84
N ALA A 31 -0.70 -8.16 5.70
CA ALA A 31 -0.97 -9.54 5.30
C ALA A 31 -2.18 -9.62 4.36
N GLN A 32 -3.30 -8.97 4.72
CA GLN A 32 -4.49 -8.90 3.88
C GLN A 32 -4.22 -8.23 2.53
N TRP A 33 -3.38 -7.19 2.50
CA TRP A 33 -2.97 -6.56 1.24
C TRP A 33 -2.08 -7.45 0.39
N GLY A 34 -1.20 -8.24 1.02
CA GLY A 34 -0.41 -9.27 0.34
C GLY A 34 -1.29 -10.33 -0.33
N GLU A 35 -2.37 -10.76 0.33
CA GLU A 35 -3.37 -11.66 -0.26
C GLU A 35 -4.17 -10.99 -1.39
N LYS A 36 -4.57 -9.73 -1.21
CA LYS A 36 -5.48 -9.03 -2.13
C LYS A 36 -4.80 -8.44 -3.37
N TYR A 37 -3.59 -7.89 -3.22
CA TYR A 37 -2.85 -7.17 -4.27
C TYR A 37 -1.57 -7.90 -4.69
N GLY A 38 -1.20 -8.98 -3.99
CA GLY A 38 0.01 -9.76 -4.26
C GLY A 38 1.23 -9.28 -3.47
N LYS A 39 2.36 -9.94 -3.70
CA LYS A 39 3.63 -9.73 -2.98
C LYS A 39 4.25 -8.34 -3.13
N LEU A 40 3.68 -7.50 -3.99
CA LEU A 40 4.19 -6.16 -4.30
C LEU A 40 3.00 -5.21 -4.36
N SER A 41 2.80 -4.42 -3.31
CA SER A 41 1.72 -3.43 -3.25
C SER A 41 2.24 -2.02 -3.00
N SER A 42 1.63 -1.00 -3.61
CA SER A 42 2.00 0.41 -3.44
C SER A 42 1.00 1.19 -2.59
N VAL A 43 1.51 1.92 -1.59
CA VAL A 43 0.74 2.90 -0.83
C VAL A 43 1.34 4.31 -0.94
N THR A 44 0.48 5.33 -0.94
CA THR A 44 0.90 6.73 -1.03
C THR A 44 0.31 7.54 0.12
N GLY A 45 1.18 8.12 0.95
CA GLY A 45 0.82 9.03 2.04
C GLY A 45 1.26 10.47 1.79
N LYS A 46 0.90 11.38 2.71
CA LYS A 46 1.15 12.82 2.60
C LYS A 46 2.63 13.25 2.69
N ARG A 47 3.53 12.39 3.19
CA ARG A 47 4.91 12.80 3.52
C ARG A 47 6.03 11.82 3.13
N ALA A 48 5.72 10.61 2.67
CA ALA A 48 6.72 9.64 2.23
C ALA A 48 6.16 8.77 1.11
N SER A 49 6.90 8.72 0.01
CA SER A 49 6.53 8.03 -1.22
C SER A 49 6.78 6.53 -1.10
N ALA A 50 5.74 5.75 -1.36
CA ALA A 50 5.77 4.36 -1.81
C ALA A 50 6.62 3.39 -0.95
N PHE A 51 5.99 2.80 0.06
CA PHE A 51 6.53 1.58 0.68
C PHE A 51 6.21 0.40 -0.22
N ILE A 52 7.25 -0.32 -0.65
CA ILE A 52 7.15 -1.62 -1.31
C ILE A 52 7.11 -2.64 -0.17
N LEU A 53 5.92 -3.16 0.15
CA LEU A 53 5.81 -4.29 1.06
C LEU A 53 6.28 -5.54 0.33
N LEU A 54 7.52 -5.97 0.58
CA LEU A 54 7.98 -7.30 0.19
C LEU A 54 7.40 -8.28 1.21
N GLY A 55 6.31 -8.96 0.83
CA GLY A 55 5.73 -10.01 1.66
C GLY A 55 6.70 -11.18 1.82
N SER A 56 7.36 -11.24 2.98
CA SER A 56 7.91 -12.46 3.56
C SER A 56 7.32 -12.55 4.97
N PHE A 57 6.06 -12.97 5.06
CA PHE A 57 5.43 -13.33 6.32
C PHE A 57 5.90 -14.73 6.74
#